data_AF-A0A916L8J1-F1
#
_entry.id   AF-A0A916L8J1-F1
#
_cell.length_a   1.000
_cell.length_b   1.000
_cell.length_c   1.000
_cell.angle_alpha   90.00
_cell.angle_beta   90.00
_cell.angle_gamma   90.00
#
_symmetry.space_group_name_H-M   'P 1'
#
loop_
_entity.id
_entity.type
_entity.pdbx_description
1 polymer ?
#
loop_
_entity_poly.entity_id
_entity_poly.type
_entity_poly.pdbx_seq_one_letter_code
_entity_poly.pdbx_strand_id
1 'polypeptide(L)' 'MLLLDEPTNNLDPASREQVLDALRSYRGAVVLVTHDPGAAAALGPQRVVLLPDGTEDYWSDEYRDLIELA' A
#
# COMPACT_ATOMS: atom_id res chain seq x y z
N MET A 1 2.34 3.45 14.70
CA MET A 1 1.55 2.65 13.73
C MET A 1 0.69 3.63 12.97
N LEU A 2 0.76 3.61 11.65
CA LEU A 2 -0.07 4.43 10.76
C LEU A 2 -1.03 3.51 10.02
N LEU A 3 -2.29 3.93 9.91
CA LEU A 3 -3.31 3.29 9.09
C LEU A 3 -3.77 4.33 8.08
N LEU A 4 -3.64 4.01 6.80
CA LEU A 4 -3.90 4.93 5.70
C LEU A 4 -4.86 4.26 4.73
N ASP A 5 -5.96 4.94 4.44
CA ASP A 5 -6.96 4.53 3.48
C ASP A 5 -6.88 5.47 2.28
N GLU A 6 -6.45 4.94 1.14
CA GLU A 6 -6.25 5.67 -0.12
C GLU A 6 -5.46 7.00 0.03
N PRO A 7 -4.28 7.01 0.69
CA PRO A 7 -3.57 8.24 1.02
C PRO A 7 -2.99 8.98 -0.18
N THR A 8 -2.92 8.32 -1.34
CA THR A 8 -2.44 8.89 -2.60
C THR A 8 -3.56 9.44 -3.47
N ASN A 9 -4.82 9.27 -3.07
CA ASN A 9 -5.97 9.76 -3.81
C ASN A 9 -6.00 11.30 -3.80
N ASN A 10 -6.42 11.90 -4.92
CA ASN A 10 -6.45 13.36 -5.13
C ASN A 10 -5.10 14.09 -5.01
N LEU A 11 -3.97 13.38 -4.93
CA LEU A 11 -2.64 13.98 -4.98
C LEU A 11 -2.15 14.09 -6.42
N ASP A 12 -1.43 15.17 -6.72
CA ASP A 12 -0.64 15.23 -7.95
C ASP A 12 0.54 14.23 -7.87
N PRO A 13 1.15 13.86 -9.02
CA PRO A 13 2.21 12.86 -9.05
C PRO A 13 3.40 13.16 -8.14
N ALA A 14 3.79 14.45 -7.98
CA ALA A 14 4.93 14.83 -7.16
C ALA A 14 4.60 14.74 -5.66
N SER A 15 3.40 15.20 -5.27
CA SER A 15 2.92 15.05 -3.89
C SER A 15 2.77 13.58 -3.50
N ARG A 16 2.29 12.73 -4.42
CA ARG A 16 2.19 11.28 -4.20
C ARG A 16 3.54 10.66 -3.87
N GLU A 17 4.57 10.97 -4.66
CA GLU A 17 5.92 10.44 -4.46
C GLU A 17 6.50 10.86 -3.10
N GLN A 18 6.32 12.12 -2.70
CA GLN A 18 6.75 12.62 -1.40
C GLN A 18 6.08 11.89 -0.23
N VAL A 19 4.78 11.63 -0.32
CA VAL A 19 4.06 10.89 0.72
C VAL A 19 4.57 9.45 0.80
N LEU A 20 4.74 8.77 -0.32
CA LEU A 20 5.25 7.39 -0.34
C LEU A 20 6.67 7.30 0.24
N ASP A 21 7.54 8.27 -0.05
CA ASP A 21 8.89 8.32 0.53
C ASP A 21 8.89 8.60 2.04
N ALA A 22 7.99 9.47 2.52
CA ALA A 22 7.80 9.70 3.94
C ALA A 22 7.32 8.43 4.65
N LEU A 23 6.41 7.67 4.03
CA LEU A 23 5.89 6.42 4.57
C LEU A 23 6.94 5.30 4.57
N ARG A 24 7.76 5.20 3.53
CA ARG A 24 8.90 4.26 3.47
C ARG A 24 9.92 4.50 4.59
N SER A 25 10.18 5.76 4.92
CA SER A 25 11.14 6.15 5.95
C SER A 25 10.57 6.13 7.38
N TYR A 26 9.27 5.89 7.53
CA TYR A 26 8.63 5.81 8.83
C TYR A 26 9.12 4.59 9.63
N ARG A 27 9.73 4.83 10.79
CA ARG A 27 10.27 3.79 11.68
C ARG A 27 9.20 3.12 12.55
N GLY A 28 8.10 2.71 11.94
CA GLY A 28 7.02 1.98 12.60
C GLY A 28 6.19 1.19 11.60
N ALA A 29 5.16 0.49 12.09
CA ALA A 29 4.24 -0.22 11.22
C ALA A 29 3.36 0.74 10.42
N VAL A 30 3.26 0.50 9.11
CA VAL A 30 2.33 1.16 8.19
C VAL A 30 1.39 0.10 7.65
N VAL A 31 0.09 0.36 7.76
CA VAL A 31 -0.95 -0.41 7.08
C VAL A 31 -1.55 0.51 6.03
N LEU A 32 -1.44 0.10 4.78
CA LEU A 32 -1.94 0.83 3.62
C LEU A 32 -3.10 0.05 3.00
N VAL A 33 -4.22 0.73 2.77
CA VAL A 33 -5.30 0.27 1.89
C VAL A 33 -5.22 1.12 0.62
N THR A 34 -5.04 0.47 -0.53
CA THR A 34 -4.97 1.17 -1.82
C THR A 34 -5.37 0.26 -2.97
N HIS A 35 -5.96 0.85 -4.01
CA HIS A 35 -6.14 0.25 -5.33
C HIS A 35 -5.02 0.63 -6.33
N ASP A 36 -3.99 1.37 -5.89
CA ASP A 36 -2.88 1.80 -6.75
C ASP A 36 -1.69 0.80 -6.65
N PRO A 37 -1.41 -0.01 -7.69
CA PRO A 37 -0.29 -0.95 -7.67
C PRO A 37 1.07 -0.25 -7.57
N GLY A 38 1.17 0.99 -8.04
CA GLY A 38 2.37 1.82 -7.92
C GLY A 38 2.62 2.24 -6.46
N ALA A 39 1.57 2.57 -5.70
CA ALA A 39 1.69 2.89 -4.28
C ALA A 39 2.08 1.67 -3.44
N ALA A 40 1.47 0.51 -3.71
CA ALA A 40 1.83 -0.76 -3.07
C ALA A 40 3.29 -1.15 -3.37
N ALA A 41 3.68 -1.18 -4.64
CA ALA A 41 5.06 -1.46 -5.04
C ALA A 41 6.04 -0.45 -4.45
N ALA A 42 5.61 0.81 -4.30
CA ALA A 42 6.45 1.81 -3.70
C ALA A 42 6.78 1.45 -2.25
N LEU A 43 5.80 1.19 -1.40
CA LEU A 43 6.05 0.93 0.02
C LEU A 43 6.82 -0.37 0.31
N GLY A 44 6.84 -1.33 -0.63
CA GLY A 44 7.51 -2.61 -0.42
C GLY A 44 6.91 -3.39 0.76
N PRO A 45 5.61 -3.74 0.69
CA PRO A 45 4.92 -4.44 1.76
C PRO A 45 5.56 -5.80 2.06
N GLN A 46 5.48 -6.20 3.32
CA GLN A 46 5.97 -7.52 3.78
C GLN A 46 4.83 -8.53 3.91
N ARG A 47 3.61 -8.03 4.11
CA ARG A 47 2.41 -8.83 4.38
C ARG A 47 1.22 -8.21 3.67
N VAL A 48 0.24 -9.06 3.36
CA VAL A 48 -1.06 -8.68 2.79
C VAL A 48 -2.17 -9.23 3.67
N VAL A 49 -3.31 -8.53 3.69
CA VAL A 49 -4.53 -9.00 4.35
C VAL A 49 -5.64 -9.03 3.31
N LEU A 50 -6.23 -10.21 3.10
CA LEU A 50 -7.31 -10.45 2.16
C LEU A 50 -8.65 -10.32 2.88
N LEU A 51 -9.47 -9.38 2.42
CA LEU A 51 -10.83 -9.15 2.92
C LEU A 51 -11.86 -9.81 1.97
N PRO A 52 -13.04 -10.22 2.49
CA PRO A 52 -13.57 -9.97 3.83
C PRO A 52 -13.09 -10.95 4.91
N ASP A 53 -12.46 -12.06 4.52
CA ASP A 53 -12.17 -13.18 5.43
C ASP A 53 -11.08 -12.85 6.49
N GLY A 54 -10.32 -11.77 6.29
CA GLY A 54 -9.25 -11.34 7.19
C GLY A 54 -8.02 -12.25 7.11
N THR A 55 -7.85 -12.98 6.00
CA THR A 55 -6.74 -13.90 5.79
C THR A 55 -5.44 -13.11 5.61
N GLU A 56 -4.47 -13.33 6.49
CA GLU A 56 -3.14 -12.70 6.37
C GLU A 56 -2.16 -13.62 5.66
N ASP A 57 -1.37 -13.07 4.74
CA ASP A 57 -0.27 -13.78 4.07
C ASP A 57 0.98 -12.88 3.97
N TYR A 58 2.10 -13.46 3.55
CA TYR A 58 3.28 -12.72 3.13
C TYR A 58 3.05 -12.11 1.75
N TRP A 59 3.62 -10.93 1.54
CA TRP A 59 3.55 -10.32 0.22
C TRP A 59 4.29 -11.16 -0.83
N SER A 60 3.65 -11.34 -1.98
CA SER A 60 4.23 -11.86 -3.22
C SER A 60 3.80 -10.95 -4.38
N ASP A 61 4.56 -10.95 -5.48
CA ASP A 61 4.20 -10.15 -6.64
C ASP A 61 2.91 -10.62 -7.33
N GLU A 62 2.41 -11.82 -7.01
CA GLU A 62 1.13 -12.35 -7.50
C GLU A 62 -0.08 -11.52 -7.01
N TYR A 63 0.06 -10.84 -5.87
CA TYR A 63 -1.00 -9.95 -5.37
C TYR A 63 -1.10 -8.62 -6.13
N ARG A 64 -0.12 -8.29 -6.99
CA ARG A 64 -0.21 -7.06 -7.81
C ARG A 64 -1.37 -7.12 -8.79
N ASP A 65 -1.54 -8.27 -9.45
CA ASP A 65 -2.62 -8.48 -10.42
C ASP A 65 -3.99 -8.35 -9.76
N LEU A 66 -4.10 -8.73 -8.48
CA LEU A 66 -5.32 -8.59 -7.69
C LEU A 66 -5.66 -7.12 -7.37
N ILE A 67 -4.65 -6.26 -7.20
CA ILE A 67 -4.85 -4.82 -6.99
C ILE A 67 -5.35 -4.16 -8.28
N GLU A 68 -4.82 -4.58 -9.44
CA GLU A 68 -5.25 -4.06 -10.75
C GLU A 68 -6.68 -4.45 -11.15
N LEU A 69 -7.22 -5.52 -10.56
CA LEU A 69 -8.58 -6.00 -10.82
C LEU A 69 -9.67 -5.32 -9.97
N ALA A 70 -9.28 -4.60 -8.92
CA ALA A 70 -10.19 -3.96 -7.96
C ALA A 70 -10.62 -2.56 -8.41
#